data_AF-A0A955F9Y8-F1
#
_entry.id   AF-A0A955F9Y8-F1
#
_cell.length_a   1.000
_cell.length_b   1.000
_cell.length_c   1.000
_cell.angle_alpha   90.00
_cell.angle_beta   90.00
_cell.angle_gamma   90.00
#
_symmetry.space_group_name_H-M   'P 1'
#
loop_
_entity.id
_entity.type
_entity.pdbx_description
1 polymer ?
#
loop_
_entity_poly.entity_id
_entity_poly.type
_entity_poly.pdbx_seq_one_letter_code
_entity_poly.pdbx_strand_id
1 'polypeptide(L)'
;MEPQNPYDPNNPLNPYNPSNQQASQSAEQPTVDPNGPQQMYYTRPLEPKPVDMSPAIQARCEESKRKYPHLNLSQGEFVISDVHRHTIGLLQIWITVFTIVAAIIAMLGILFGSFSADAGATTLPKVPLAVVALLLSILTLIGGYIATYVYNSNKFYLTNESVVQNLQFGLFTNHEQTVSLGNVEDASYMKHGLIQTLFDYGTIRLSTQGDETTYRFTYAAHPSQQIAKLNDAVEAFKNGRPVYDDDDPIYPRPA
;
A
#
# COMPACT_ATOMS: atom_id res chain seq x y z
N MET A 1 13.50 33.26 46.13
CA MET A 1 13.95 32.12 45.31
C MET A 1 13.56 32.44 43.88
N GLU A 2 14.49 33.04 43.16
CA GLU A 2 14.31 33.57 41.80
C GLU A 2 14.90 32.55 40.81
N PRO A 3 14.23 32.23 39.69
CA PRO A 3 14.71 31.21 38.77
C PRO A 3 15.92 31.73 37.97
N GLN A 4 17.05 31.01 38.05
CA GLN A 4 18.26 31.32 37.27
C GLN A 4 18.02 31.07 35.78
N ASN A 5 18.44 32.04 34.97
CA ASN A 5 18.33 32.04 33.51
C ASN A 5 19.25 30.95 32.89
N PRO A 6 18.75 30.02 32.05
CA PRO A 6 19.53 28.87 31.55
C PRO A 6 20.72 29.21 30.65
N TYR A 7 20.83 30.47 30.20
CA TYR A 7 21.81 30.92 29.21
C TYR A 7 22.87 31.84 29.83
N ASP A 8 23.58 31.35 30.85
CA ASP A 8 24.80 32.00 31.33
C ASP A 8 26.01 31.45 30.55
N PRO A 9 26.70 32.28 29.73
CA PRO A 9 27.86 31.85 28.94
C PRO A 9 29.07 31.42 29.79
N ASN A 10 29.12 31.82 31.07
CA ASN A 10 30.22 31.54 31.97
C ASN A 10 29.94 30.38 32.93
N ASN A 11 28.79 29.70 32.79
CA ASN A 11 28.48 28.51 33.58
C ASN A 11 29.26 27.29 33.03
N PRO A 12 30.17 26.67 33.80
CA PRO A 12 31.01 25.56 33.35
C PRO A 12 30.22 24.28 33.01
N LEU A 13 28.93 24.20 33.36
CA LEU A 13 28.05 23.07 33.04
C LEU A 13 27.18 23.31 31.79
N ASN A 14 27.36 24.42 31.07
CA ASN A 14 26.61 24.68 29.85
C ASN A 14 27.15 23.82 28.68
N PRO A 15 26.35 22.91 28.09
CA PRO A 15 26.81 22.02 27.02
C PRO A 15 27.21 22.76 25.72
N TYR A 16 26.81 24.03 25.58
CA TYR A 16 26.96 24.81 24.35
C TYR A 16 27.94 25.98 24.52
N ASN A 17 29.18 25.69 24.96
CA ASN A 17 30.27 26.66 24.89
C ASN A 17 31.13 26.43 23.63
N PRO A 18 31.08 27.31 22.62
CA PRO A 18 31.81 27.13 21.36
C PRO A 18 33.35 27.15 21.52
N SER A 19 33.87 27.69 22.62
CA SER A 19 35.31 27.68 22.91
C SER A 19 35.86 26.29 23.25
N ASN A 20 35.02 25.40 23.82
CA ASN A 20 35.44 24.05 24.20
C ASN A 20 35.53 23.09 23.01
N GLN A 21 34.94 23.43 21.86
CA GLN A 21 35.00 22.58 20.66
C GLN A 21 36.31 22.74 19.88
N GLN A 22 37.05 23.83 20.07
CA GLN A 22 38.30 24.08 19.34
C GLN A 22 39.56 23.55 20.05
N ALA A 23 39.47 23.14 21.33
CA ALA A 23 40.59 22.58 22.07
C ALA A 23 40.78 21.06 21.91
N SER A 24 39.87 20.37 21.21
CA SER A 24 39.90 18.90 21.05
C SER A 24 40.24 18.47 19.61
N GLN A 25 41.12 19.21 18.94
CA GLN A 25 41.75 18.79 17.69
C GLN A 25 43.24 19.07 17.79
N SER A 26 43.95 18.23 18.53
CA SER A 26 45.41 18.12 18.46
C SER A 26 45.73 16.64 18.53
N ALA A 27 46.35 16.16 17.46
CA ALA A 27 46.58 14.76 17.19
C ALA A 27 47.46 14.10 18.27
N GLU A 28 46.89 13.15 19.02
CA GLU A 28 47.67 12.11 19.68
C GLU A 28 47.82 10.94 18.70
N GLN A 29 49.02 10.80 18.14
CA GLN A 29 49.45 9.54 17.53
C GLN A 29 49.48 8.47 18.64
N PRO A 30 48.88 7.28 18.43
CA PRO A 30 48.90 6.27 19.46
C PRO A 30 50.32 5.72 19.63
N THR A 31 50.86 5.87 20.83
CA THR A 31 52.06 5.15 21.28
C THR A 31 51.73 3.66 21.27
N VAL A 32 52.41 2.91 20.42
CA VAL A 32 52.29 1.45 20.34
C VAL A 32 52.93 0.87 21.60
N ASP A 33 52.12 0.41 22.54
CA ASP A 33 52.54 -0.51 23.59
C ASP A 33 52.91 -1.86 22.94
N PRO A 34 54.18 -2.32 23.01
CA PRO A 34 54.60 -3.57 22.39
C PRO A 34 53.97 -4.83 22.99
N ASN A 35 53.28 -4.77 24.13
CA ASN A 35 52.78 -5.94 24.87
C ASN A 35 51.30 -5.90 25.28
N GLY A 36 50.47 -5.01 24.72
CA GLY A 36 49.02 -4.99 24.95
C GLY A 36 48.24 -5.92 24.00
N PRO A 37 47.12 -6.53 24.42
CA PRO A 37 46.27 -7.32 23.51
C PRO A 37 45.74 -6.44 22.39
N GLN A 38 46.11 -6.76 21.15
CA GLN A 38 45.72 -6.02 19.95
C GLN A 38 44.19 -6.05 19.79
N GLN A 39 43.55 -4.89 20.00
CA GLN A 39 42.12 -4.75 19.71
C GLN A 39 41.94 -4.53 18.20
N MET A 40 41.57 -5.60 17.51
CA MET A 40 41.16 -5.57 16.11
C MET A 40 39.81 -4.83 16.00
N TYR A 41 39.85 -3.55 15.61
CA TYR A 41 38.66 -2.84 15.18
C TYR A 41 38.20 -3.43 13.83
N TYR A 42 37.17 -4.26 13.85
CA TYR A 42 36.49 -4.68 12.62
C TYR A 42 35.82 -3.45 12.00
N THR A 43 36.41 -2.87 10.96
CA THR A 43 35.70 -1.94 10.10
C THR A 43 34.61 -2.72 9.39
N ARG A 44 33.35 -2.50 9.79
CA ARG A 44 32.19 -2.96 9.01
C ARG A 44 32.37 -2.39 7.60
N PRO A 45 32.49 -3.21 6.54
CA PRO A 45 32.54 -2.71 5.18
C PRO A 45 31.33 -1.81 4.94
N LEU A 46 31.56 -0.58 4.47
CA LEU A 46 30.51 0.40 4.17
C LEU A 46 29.68 0.00 2.95
N GLU A 47 30.20 -0.92 2.13
CA GLU A 47 29.49 -1.49 1.00
C GLU A 47 28.88 -2.85 1.38
N PRO A 48 27.55 -2.99 1.27
CA PRO A 48 26.92 -4.29 1.42
C PRO A 48 27.51 -5.22 0.37
N LYS A 49 28.07 -6.35 0.81
CA LYS A 49 28.58 -7.40 -0.08
C LYS A 49 27.47 -7.72 -1.08
N PRO A 50 27.69 -7.56 -2.40
CA PRO A 50 26.70 -7.99 -3.39
C PRO A 50 26.44 -9.47 -3.11
N VAL A 51 25.20 -9.78 -2.78
CA VAL A 51 24.77 -11.17 -2.65
C VAL A 51 25.09 -11.82 -3.99
N ASP A 52 25.84 -12.91 -4.00
CA ASP A 52 26.10 -13.72 -5.21
C ASP A 52 24.75 -14.30 -5.67
N MET A 53 23.97 -13.46 -6.34
CA MET A 53 22.64 -13.80 -6.82
C MET A 53 22.82 -14.69 -8.05
N SER A 54 22.21 -15.87 -8.01
CA SER A 54 22.08 -16.73 -9.18
C SER A 54 21.56 -15.92 -10.38
N PRO A 55 22.11 -16.11 -11.60
CA PRO A 55 21.69 -15.36 -12.79
C PRO A 55 20.18 -15.44 -13.08
N ALA A 56 19.52 -16.52 -12.63
CA ALA A 56 18.06 -16.66 -12.69
C ALA A 56 17.29 -15.62 -11.86
N ILE A 57 17.78 -15.30 -10.64
CA ILE A 57 17.12 -14.34 -9.75
C ILE A 57 17.33 -12.91 -10.27
N GLN A 58 18.50 -12.62 -10.81
CA GLN A 58 18.78 -11.30 -11.41
C GLN A 58 17.86 -11.03 -12.61
N ALA A 59 17.68 -12.01 -13.49
CA ALA A 59 16.76 -11.90 -14.62
C ALA A 59 15.30 -11.64 -14.20
N ARG A 60 14.81 -12.34 -13.16
CA ARG A 60 13.46 -12.14 -12.59
C ARG A 60 13.28 -10.77 -11.95
N CYS A 61 14.30 -10.28 -11.25
CA CYS A 61 14.29 -8.95 -10.67
C CYS A 61 14.20 -7.87 -11.75
N GLU A 62 14.97 -8.01 -12.84
CA GLU A 62 14.92 -7.09 -13.98
C GLU A 62 13.56 -7.13 -14.70
N GLU A 63 13.00 -8.33 -14.91
CA GLU A 63 11.67 -8.49 -15.51
C GLU A 63 10.58 -7.86 -14.63
N SER A 64 10.64 -8.10 -13.32
CA SER A 64 9.70 -7.51 -12.35
C SER A 64 9.79 -5.99 -12.33
N LYS A 65 11.00 -5.42 -12.35
CA LYS A 65 11.23 -3.96 -12.45
C LYS A 65 10.68 -3.38 -13.75
N ARG A 66 10.77 -4.11 -14.85
CA ARG A 66 10.20 -3.69 -16.14
C ARG A 66 8.67 -3.73 -16.12
N LYS A 67 8.07 -4.77 -15.53
CA LYS A 67 6.60 -4.95 -15.47
C LYS A 67 5.94 -4.04 -14.44
N TYR A 68 6.63 -3.73 -13.35
CA TYR A 68 6.13 -2.93 -12.22
C TYR A 68 7.09 -1.80 -11.88
N PRO A 69 7.26 -0.80 -12.76
CA PRO A 69 8.22 0.31 -12.54
C PRO A 69 7.84 1.21 -11.35
N HIS A 70 6.59 1.15 -10.90
CA HIS A 70 6.09 1.88 -9.74
C HIS A 70 6.36 1.18 -8.40
N LEU A 71 6.90 -0.04 -8.39
CA LEU A 71 7.32 -0.72 -7.15
C LEU A 71 8.80 -0.44 -6.89
N ASN A 72 9.13 -0.09 -5.65
CA ASN A 72 10.51 0.04 -5.20
C ASN A 72 11.08 -1.32 -4.78
N LEU A 73 11.49 -2.12 -5.77
CA LEU A 73 12.04 -3.47 -5.55
C LEU A 73 13.53 -3.43 -5.19
N SER A 74 13.91 -4.16 -4.13
CA SER A 74 15.28 -4.34 -3.68
C SER A 74 16.14 -5.12 -4.70
N GLN A 75 17.44 -5.30 -4.44
CA GLN A 75 18.30 -6.09 -5.33
C GLN A 75 17.97 -7.59 -5.18
N GLY A 76 17.49 -8.21 -6.26
CA GLY A 76 17.08 -9.63 -6.24
C GLY A 76 15.63 -9.86 -5.80
N GLU A 77 14.87 -8.79 -5.54
CA GLU A 77 13.45 -8.86 -5.24
C GLU A 77 12.63 -8.94 -6.54
N PHE A 78 11.68 -9.87 -6.59
CA PHE A 78 10.79 -10.11 -7.72
C PHE A 78 9.36 -10.37 -7.23
N VAL A 79 8.38 -10.04 -8.07
CA VAL A 79 6.95 -10.17 -7.73
C VAL A 79 6.49 -11.59 -8.03
N ILE A 80 5.89 -12.25 -7.03
CA ILE A 80 5.33 -13.61 -7.10
C ILE A 80 3.84 -13.58 -7.43
N SER A 81 3.08 -12.65 -6.84
CA SER A 81 1.64 -12.56 -7.10
C SER A 81 1.17 -11.11 -7.15
N ASP A 82 0.35 -10.80 -8.15
CA ASP A 82 -0.35 -9.53 -8.32
C ASP A 82 -1.86 -9.69 -8.09
N VAL A 83 -2.31 -9.33 -6.89
CA VAL A 83 -3.71 -9.44 -6.48
C VAL A 83 -4.46 -8.16 -6.82
N HIS A 84 -5.46 -8.31 -7.67
CA HIS A 84 -6.37 -7.24 -8.08
C HIS A 84 -7.69 -7.31 -7.31
N ARG A 85 -8.39 -6.17 -7.25
CA ARG A 85 -9.76 -6.14 -6.76
C ARG A 85 -10.71 -6.84 -7.73
N HIS A 86 -11.66 -7.58 -7.18
CA HIS A 86 -12.64 -8.37 -7.90
C HIS A 86 -13.63 -7.46 -8.65
N THR A 87 -14.06 -7.87 -9.83
CA THR A 87 -14.94 -7.10 -10.71
C THR A 87 -16.33 -6.85 -10.11
N ILE A 88 -16.76 -7.66 -9.15
CA ILE A 88 -18.05 -7.48 -8.46
C ILE A 88 -18.15 -6.14 -7.72
N GLY A 89 -17.05 -5.60 -7.20
CA GLY A 89 -17.08 -4.28 -6.56
C GLY A 89 -17.31 -3.16 -7.57
N LEU A 90 -16.84 -3.32 -8.82
CA LEU A 90 -17.20 -2.41 -9.92
C LEU A 90 -18.69 -2.49 -10.25
N LEU A 91 -19.26 -3.70 -10.28
CA LEU A 91 -20.70 -3.88 -10.50
C LEU A 91 -21.51 -3.10 -9.46
N GLN A 92 -21.13 -3.17 -8.19
CA GLN A 92 -21.81 -2.45 -7.11
C GLN A 92 -21.74 -0.92 -7.29
N ILE A 93 -20.59 -0.38 -7.73
CA ILE A 93 -20.43 1.04 -8.04
C ILE A 93 -21.41 1.45 -9.14
N TRP A 94 -21.45 0.71 -10.26
CA TRP A 94 -22.32 1.04 -11.39
C TRP A 94 -23.81 0.85 -11.08
N ILE A 95 -24.19 -0.18 -10.32
CA ILE A 95 -25.58 -0.34 -9.84
C ILE A 95 -26.00 0.89 -9.04
N THR A 96 -25.14 1.39 -8.15
CA THR A 96 -25.42 2.60 -7.35
C THR A 96 -25.60 3.83 -8.25
N VAL A 97 -24.70 4.02 -9.21
CA VAL A 97 -24.77 5.12 -10.19
C VAL A 97 -26.06 5.06 -11.00
N PHE A 98 -26.40 3.90 -11.58
CA PHE A 98 -27.64 3.73 -12.34
C PHE A 98 -28.88 3.93 -11.48
N THR A 99 -28.86 3.50 -10.21
CA THR A 99 -29.97 3.70 -9.28
C THR A 99 -30.19 5.19 -9.00
N ILE A 100 -29.11 5.96 -8.79
CA ILE A 100 -29.19 7.41 -8.58
C ILE A 100 -29.71 8.11 -9.84
N VAL A 101 -29.19 7.77 -11.01
CA VAL A 101 -29.65 8.36 -12.28
C VAL A 101 -31.12 8.01 -12.53
N ALA A 102 -31.53 6.76 -12.30
CA ALA A 102 -32.93 6.35 -12.41
C ALA A 102 -33.82 7.11 -11.42
N ALA A 103 -33.38 7.35 -10.19
CA ALA A 103 -34.10 8.15 -9.21
C ALA A 103 -34.26 9.62 -9.66
N ILE A 104 -33.22 10.22 -10.26
CA ILE A 104 -33.29 11.58 -10.82
C ILE A 104 -34.31 11.64 -11.96
N ILE A 105 -34.28 10.66 -12.88
CA ILE A 105 -35.22 10.58 -14.01
C ILE A 105 -36.66 10.35 -13.52
N ALA A 106 -36.85 9.44 -12.56
CA ALA A 106 -38.17 9.18 -11.98
C ALA A 106 -38.72 10.41 -11.27
N MET A 107 -37.89 11.12 -10.50
CA MET A 107 -38.26 12.38 -9.86
C MET A 107 -38.65 13.44 -10.90
N LEU A 108 -37.90 13.55 -12.00
CA LEU A 108 -38.26 14.44 -13.10
C LEU A 108 -39.62 14.06 -13.71
N GLY A 109 -39.88 12.77 -13.94
CA GLY A 109 -41.16 12.27 -14.45
C GLY A 109 -42.34 12.62 -13.54
N ILE A 110 -42.19 12.45 -12.22
CA ILE A 110 -43.22 12.79 -11.24
C ILE A 110 -43.50 14.30 -11.27
N LEU A 111 -42.46 15.14 -11.26
CA LEU A 111 -42.62 16.60 -11.26
C LEU A 111 -43.28 17.12 -12.55
N PHE A 112 -42.98 16.50 -13.70
CA PHE A 112 -43.58 16.88 -14.98
C PHE A 112 -45.01 16.36 -15.12
N GLY A 113 -45.32 15.16 -14.63
CA GLY A 113 -46.64 14.53 -14.70
C GLY A 113 -47.65 15.07 -13.68
N SER A 114 -47.18 15.44 -12.49
CA SER A 114 -48.05 16.01 -11.44
C SER A 114 -48.55 17.41 -11.81
N PHE A 115 -47.80 18.14 -12.63
CA PHE A 115 -48.14 19.50 -13.03
C PHE A 115 -49.17 19.57 -14.17
N SER A 116 -49.41 18.48 -14.91
CA SER A 116 -50.46 18.43 -15.95
C SER A 116 -51.88 18.30 -15.39
N ALA A 117 -52.05 18.06 -14.09
CA ALA A 117 -53.36 17.84 -13.47
C ALA A 117 -53.96 19.09 -12.80
N ASP A 118 -53.17 20.14 -12.55
CA ASP A 118 -53.60 21.29 -11.75
C ASP A 118 -53.50 22.60 -12.54
N ALA A 119 -54.66 23.13 -12.96
CA ALA A 119 -54.78 24.29 -13.86
C ALA A 119 -54.49 25.66 -13.21
N GLY A 120 -53.89 25.69 -12.01
CA GLY A 120 -53.72 26.93 -11.23
C GLY A 120 -52.40 27.09 -10.48
N ALA A 121 -51.49 26.11 -10.50
CA ALA A 121 -50.21 26.24 -9.82
C ALA A 121 -49.20 27.03 -10.66
N THR A 122 -48.34 27.79 -10.00
CA THR A 122 -47.23 28.53 -10.61
C THR A 122 -46.35 27.57 -11.43
N THR A 123 -46.27 27.81 -12.74
CA THR A 123 -45.40 27.04 -13.65
C THR A 123 -43.95 27.22 -13.24
N LEU A 124 -43.39 26.27 -12.51
CA LEU A 124 -41.94 26.12 -12.47
C LEU A 124 -41.48 25.95 -13.93
N PRO A 125 -40.49 26.73 -14.40
CA PRO A 125 -40.02 26.60 -15.76
C PRO A 125 -39.43 25.19 -15.94
N LYS A 126 -40.07 24.38 -16.80
CA LYS A 126 -39.73 22.97 -17.02
C LYS A 126 -38.33 22.79 -17.61
N VAL A 127 -37.89 23.73 -18.43
CA VAL A 127 -36.58 23.71 -19.11
C VAL A 127 -35.40 23.75 -18.12
N PRO A 128 -35.26 24.74 -17.22
CA PRO A 128 -34.14 24.76 -16.28
C PRO A 128 -34.14 23.56 -15.34
N LEU A 129 -35.30 23.01 -14.95
CA LEU A 129 -35.36 21.81 -14.13
C LEU A 129 -34.79 20.57 -14.86
N ALA A 130 -35.13 20.40 -16.14
CA ALA A 130 -34.56 19.35 -16.97
C ALA A 130 -33.04 19.51 -17.15
N VAL A 131 -32.56 20.75 -17.33
CA VAL A 131 -31.12 21.05 -17.43
C VAL A 131 -30.40 20.69 -16.13
N VAL A 132 -30.96 21.04 -14.96
CA VAL A 132 -30.36 20.67 -13.67
C VAL A 132 -30.33 19.16 -13.49
N ALA A 133 -31.42 18.44 -13.81
CA ALA A 133 -31.45 16.98 -13.72
C ALA A 133 -30.43 16.31 -14.67
N LEU A 134 -30.25 16.86 -15.87
CA LEU A 134 -29.21 16.41 -16.81
C LEU A 134 -27.81 16.63 -16.23
N LEU A 135 -27.52 17.81 -15.69
CA LEU A 135 -26.23 18.13 -15.07
C LEU A 135 -25.93 17.22 -13.87
N LEU A 136 -26.92 16.95 -13.02
CA LEU A 136 -26.77 16.01 -11.90
C LEU A 136 -26.52 14.58 -12.37
N SER A 137 -27.19 14.16 -13.45
CA SER A 137 -26.97 12.83 -14.04
C SER A 137 -25.55 12.70 -14.61
N ILE A 138 -25.08 13.71 -15.34
CA ILE A 138 -23.70 13.77 -15.84
C ILE A 138 -22.69 13.76 -14.69
N LEU A 139 -22.92 14.57 -13.65
CA LEU A 139 -22.05 14.59 -12.47
C LEU A 139 -21.99 13.23 -11.77
N THR A 140 -23.12 12.53 -11.68
CA THR A 140 -23.19 11.18 -11.10
C THR A 140 -22.38 10.18 -11.94
N LEU A 141 -22.45 10.25 -13.27
CA LEU A 141 -21.66 9.40 -14.17
C LEU A 141 -20.16 9.69 -14.05
N ILE A 142 -19.77 10.96 -13.98
CA ILE A 142 -18.37 11.37 -13.75
C ILE A 142 -17.88 10.82 -12.39
N GLY A 143 -18.69 10.95 -11.34
CA GLY A 143 -18.39 10.37 -10.02
C GLY A 143 -18.22 8.86 -10.07
N GLY A 144 -19.08 8.14 -10.82
CA GLY A 144 -18.97 6.70 -11.05
C GLY A 144 -17.69 6.29 -11.79
N TYR A 145 -17.29 7.08 -12.79
CA TYR A 145 -16.03 6.87 -13.52
C TYR A 145 -14.81 7.08 -12.61
N ILE A 146 -14.81 8.15 -11.81
CA ILE A 146 -13.77 8.42 -10.81
C ILE A 146 -13.69 7.28 -9.80
N ALA A 147 -14.83 6.82 -9.27
CA ALA A 147 -14.88 5.71 -8.33
C ALA A 147 -14.34 4.41 -8.95
N THR A 148 -14.63 4.16 -10.23
CA THR A 148 -14.08 3.03 -10.99
C THR A 148 -12.55 3.12 -11.11
N TYR A 149 -12.03 4.31 -11.45
CA TYR A 149 -10.59 4.54 -11.50
C TYR A 149 -9.93 4.27 -10.14
N VAL A 150 -10.45 4.87 -9.08
CA VAL A 150 -9.94 4.68 -7.71
C VAL A 150 -9.99 3.19 -7.33
N TYR A 151 -11.09 2.50 -7.61
CA TYR A 151 -11.24 1.08 -7.31
C TYR A 151 -10.18 0.22 -8.02
N ASN A 152 -9.92 0.46 -9.30
CA ASN A 152 -8.95 -0.30 -10.09
C ASN A 152 -7.48 0.03 -9.76
N SER A 153 -7.21 1.22 -9.21
CA SER A 153 -5.87 1.61 -8.78
C SER A 153 -5.41 0.88 -7.51
N ASN A 154 -6.32 0.27 -6.76
CA ASN A 154 -5.98 -0.48 -5.56
C ASN A 154 -5.39 -1.85 -5.93
N LYS A 155 -4.16 -2.12 -5.48
CA LYS A 155 -3.42 -3.33 -5.82
C LYS A 155 -2.66 -3.87 -4.61
N PHE A 156 -2.48 -5.18 -4.59
CA PHE A 156 -1.75 -5.88 -3.53
C PHE A 156 -0.74 -6.83 -4.20
N TYR A 157 0.52 -6.69 -3.86
CA TYR A 157 1.63 -7.44 -4.44
C TYR A 157 2.29 -8.28 -3.37
N LEU A 158 2.58 -9.53 -3.73
CA LEU A 158 3.43 -10.42 -2.96
C LEU A 158 4.76 -10.57 -3.71
N THR A 159 5.87 -10.27 -3.06
CA THR A 159 7.23 -10.50 -3.56
C THR A 159 7.90 -11.62 -2.75
N ASN A 160 9.11 -12.00 -3.14
CA ASN A 160 9.92 -12.97 -2.39
C ASN A 160 10.50 -12.44 -1.07
N GLU A 161 10.40 -11.14 -0.79
CA GLU A 161 10.96 -10.51 0.42
C GLU A 161 9.92 -9.70 1.20
N SER A 162 8.92 -9.15 0.51
CA SER A 162 7.97 -8.21 1.06
C SER A 162 6.56 -8.37 0.48
N VAL A 163 5.61 -7.76 1.17
CA VAL A 163 4.23 -7.56 0.73
C VAL A 163 4.05 -6.07 0.54
N VAL A 164 3.65 -5.65 -0.66
CA VAL A 164 3.42 -4.25 -1.01
C VAL A 164 1.93 -4.04 -1.26
N GLN A 165 1.32 -3.13 -0.52
CA GLN A 165 -0.07 -2.75 -0.69
C GLN A 165 -0.14 -1.30 -1.17
N ASN A 166 -0.85 -1.06 -2.28
CA ASN A 166 -1.15 0.28 -2.77
C ASN A 166 -2.66 0.54 -2.66
N LEU A 167 -3.03 1.46 -1.76
CA LEU A 167 -4.40 1.87 -1.50
C LEU A 167 -4.67 3.26 -2.06
N GLN A 168 -5.62 3.35 -2.96
CA GLN A 168 -6.11 4.62 -3.49
C GLN A 168 -7.42 4.98 -2.79
N PHE A 169 -7.45 6.10 -2.05
CA PHE A 169 -8.64 6.59 -1.34
C PHE A 169 -9.44 7.63 -2.15
N GLY A 170 -8.75 8.37 -3.04
CA GLY A 170 -9.36 9.39 -3.89
C GLY A 170 -8.54 9.61 -5.16
N LEU A 171 -8.81 10.65 -5.95
CA LEU A 171 -8.04 10.90 -7.19
C LEU A 171 -6.58 11.28 -6.94
N PHE A 172 -6.30 11.91 -5.82
CA PHE A 172 -4.98 12.49 -5.49
C PHE A 172 -4.42 11.97 -4.17
N THR A 173 -5.03 10.92 -3.61
CA THR A 173 -4.62 10.36 -2.32
C THR A 173 -4.39 8.86 -2.49
N ASN A 174 -3.11 8.50 -2.50
CA ASN A 174 -2.60 7.14 -2.47
C ASN A 174 -1.83 6.90 -1.17
N HIS A 175 -1.85 5.66 -0.70
CA HIS A 175 -1.13 5.20 0.46
C HIS A 175 -0.44 3.88 0.09
N GLU A 176 0.89 3.88 0.13
CA GLU A 176 1.70 2.71 -0.16
C GLU A 176 2.27 2.17 1.14
N GLN A 177 2.13 0.87 1.36
CA GLN A 177 2.57 0.19 2.56
C GLN A 177 3.38 -1.03 2.16
N THR A 178 4.56 -1.18 2.74
CA THR A 178 5.44 -2.31 2.46
C THR A 178 5.84 -2.98 3.76
N VAL A 179 5.62 -4.29 3.81
CA VAL A 179 5.90 -5.13 4.97
C VAL A 179 6.84 -6.25 4.55
N SER A 180 7.97 -6.41 5.23
CA SER A 180 8.83 -7.58 5.01
C SER A 180 8.11 -8.87 5.44
N LEU A 181 8.26 -9.95 4.67
CA LEU A 181 7.73 -11.28 5.00
C LEU A 181 8.19 -11.78 6.38
N GLY A 182 9.38 -11.35 6.84
CA GLY A 182 9.88 -11.67 8.18
C GLY A 182 9.03 -11.09 9.31
N ASN A 183 8.40 -9.92 9.08
CA ASN A 183 7.59 -9.21 10.08
C ASN A 183 6.11 -9.61 10.03
N VAL A 184 5.71 -10.43 9.07
CA VAL A 184 4.34 -10.98 8.99
C VAL A 184 4.14 -12.00 10.10
N GLU A 185 3.14 -11.80 10.94
CA GLU A 185 2.77 -12.73 12.02
C GLU A 185 1.77 -13.79 11.54
N ASP A 186 0.67 -13.33 10.96
CA ASP A 186 -0.43 -14.17 10.49
C ASP A 186 -1.06 -13.58 9.23
N ALA A 187 -1.50 -14.43 8.31
CA ALA A 187 -2.29 -14.03 7.16
C ALA A 187 -3.54 -14.91 7.05
N SER A 188 -4.70 -14.25 6.99
CA SER A 188 -6.00 -14.88 6.96
C SER A 188 -6.89 -14.25 5.88
N TYR A 189 -7.92 -14.98 5.46
CA TYR A 189 -8.95 -14.44 4.57
C TYR A 189 -10.34 -14.59 5.19
N MET A 190 -11.26 -13.76 4.70
CA MET A 190 -12.66 -13.82 5.07
C MET A 190 -13.54 -13.69 3.84
N LYS A 191 -14.51 -14.60 3.70
CA LYS A 191 -15.62 -14.51 2.74
C LYS A 191 -16.93 -14.47 3.52
N HIS A 192 -17.78 -13.50 3.23
CA HIS A 192 -19.05 -13.28 3.93
C HIS A 192 -20.26 -13.55 3.03
N GLY A 193 -21.10 -14.50 3.45
CA GLY A 193 -22.37 -14.81 2.79
C GLY A 193 -22.24 -15.62 1.50
N LEU A 194 -23.38 -15.87 0.85
CA LEU A 194 -23.47 -16.70 -0.35
C LEU A 194 -22.76 -16.07 -1.57
N ILE A 195 -22.88 -14.75 -1.76
CA ILE A 195 -22.35 -14.06 -2.93
C ILE A 195 -20.81 -14.11 -2.96
N GLN A 196 -20.14 -13.87 -1.84
CA GLN A 196 -18.67 -13.93 -1.74
C GLN A 196 -18.12 -15.34 -1.96
N THR A 197 -18.85 -16.35 -1.47
CA THR A 197 -18.49 -17.76 -1.70
C THR A 197 -18.71 -18.17 -3.15
N LEU A 198 -19.84 -17.75 -3.76
CA LEU A 198 -20.20 -18.14 -5.13
C LEU A 198 -19.27 -17.51 -6.18
N PHE A 199 -18.89 -16.25 -6.00
CA PHE A 199 -18.02 -15.52 -6.92
C PHE A 199 -16.54 -15.50 -6.49
N ASP A 200 -16.16 -16.31 -5.50
CA ASP A 200 -14.80 -16.46 -4.98
C ASP A 200 -14.03 -15.13 -4.77
N TYR A 201 -14.65 -14.20 -4.05
CA TYR A 201 -14.00 -12.95 -3.64
C TYR A 201 -14.18 -12.71 -2.14
N GLY A 202 -13.28 -11.93 -1.54
CA GLY A 202 -13.35 -11.67 -0.11
C GLY A 202 -12.36 -10.63 0.37
N THR A 203 -11.98 -10.72 1.63
CA THR A 203 -11.00 -9.82 2.26
C THR A 203 -9.78 -10.61 2.68
N ILE A 204 -8.60 -10.13 2.29
CA ILE A 204 -7.31 -10.58 2.81
C ILE A 204 -6.96 -9.72 4.02
N ARG A 205 -6.53 -10.36 5.11
CA ARG A 205 -6.07 -9.71 6.33
C ARG A 205 -4.65 -10.20 6.63
N LEU A 206 -3.74 -9.25 6.79
CA LEU A 206 -2.37 -9.50 7.22
C LEU A 206 -2.18 -8.91 8.60
N SER A 207 -1.60 -9.64 9.54
CA SER A 207 -1.19 -9.12 10.84
C SER A 207 0.33 -9.15 10.92
N THR A 208 0.92 -8.10 11.48
CA THR A 208 2.36 -7.90 11.49
C THR A 208 2.83 -7.45 12.87
N GLN A 209 4.12 -7.67 13.11
CA GLN A 209 4.75 -7.28 14.36
C GLN A 209 5.00 -5.76 14.38
N GLY A 210 4.56 -5.06 15.43
CA GLY A 210 4.83 -3.63 15.64
C GLY A 210 3.59 -2.73 15.70
N ASP A 211 3.79 -1.43 15.38
CA ASP A 211 2.79 -0.36 15.60
C ASP A 211 1.60 -0.40 14.63
N GLU A 212 1.78 -0.92 13.42
CA GLU A 212 0.70 -1.17 12.47
C GLU A 212 0.39 -2.66 12.48
N THR A 213 -0.64 -3.05 13.22
CA THR A 213 -0.86 -4.47 13.59
C THR A 213 -1.71 -5.23 12.60
N THR A 214 -2.39 -4.57 11.65
CA THR A 214 -3.30 -5.25 10.73
C THR A 214 -3.50 -4.49 9.43
N TYR A 215 -3.12 -5.09 8.30
CA TYR A 215 -3.45 -4.65 6.94
C TYR A 215 -4.67 -5.40 6.42
N ARG A 216 -5.49 -4.71 5.62
CA ARG A 216 -6.71 -5.29 5.03
C ARG A 216 -6.80 -4.93 3.57
N PHE A 217 -6.99 -5.94 2.72
CA PHE A 217 -7.27 -5.76 1.30
C PHE A 217 -8.65 -6.34 0.99
N THR A 218 -9.61 -5.46 0.77
CA THR A 218 -11.01 -5.82 0.54
C THR A 218 -11.28 -6.08 -0.94
N TYR A 219 -12.26 -6.94 -1.22
CA TYR A 219 -12.60 -7.39 -2.57
C TYR A 219 -11.43 -8.06 -3.30
N ALA A 220 -10.57 -8.80 -2.61
CA ALA A 220 -9.54 -9.60 -3.24
C ALA A 220 -10.17 -10.73 -4.08
N ALA A 221 -9.68 -10.95 -5.31
CA ALA A 221 -10.06 -12.09 -6.13
C ALA A 221 -9.36 -13.37 -5.64
N HIS A 222 -10.09 -14.49 -5.55
CA HIS A 222 -9.58 -15.79 -5.13
C HIS A 222 -8.78 -15.76 -3.81
N PRO A 223 -9.29 -15.14 -2.72
CA PRO A 223 -8.50 -14.82 -1.53
C PRO A 223 -7.93 -16.05 -0.82
N SER A 224 -8.58 -17.22 -0.95
CA SER A 224 -8.06 -18.47 -0.37
C SER A 224 -6.77 -18.92 -1.03
N GLN A 225 -6.66 -18.78 -2.36
CA GLN A 225 -5.44 -19.15 -3.10
C GLN A 225 -4.31 -18.16 -2.78
N GLN A 226 -4.64 -16.87 -2.72
CA GLN A 226 -3.67 -15.82 -2.43
C GLN A 226 -3.09 -15.94 -1.01
N ILE A 227 -3.91 -16.27 -0.01
CA ILE A 227 -3.42 -16.53 1.35
C ILE A 227 -2.56 -17.79 1.41
N ALA A 228 -2.88 -18.85 0.67
CA ALA A 228 -2.04 -20.04 0.62
C ALA A 228 -0.64 -19.70 0.08
N LYS A 229 -0.56 -18.99 -1.05
CA LYS A 229 0.72 -18.50 -1.61
C LYS A 229 1.49 -17.60 -0.64
N LEU A 230 0.79 -16.70 0.02
CA LEU A 230 1.39 -15.79 1.00
C LEU A 230 1.94 -16.54 2.22
N ASN A 231 1.20 -17.51 2.76
CA ASN A 231 1.66 -18.31 3.89
C ASN A 231 2.86 -19.18 3.52
N ASP A 232 2.84 -19.82 2.36
CA ASP A 232 3.98 -20.56 1.82
C ASP A 232 5.22 -19.65 1.68
N ALA A 233 5.03 -18.42 1.18
CA ALA A 233 6.11 -17.45 1.04
C ALA A 233 6.67 -16.99 2.39
N VAL A 234 5.81 -16.70 3.36
CA VAL A 234 6.21 -16.33 4.72
C VAL A 234 6.97 -17.47 5.39
N GLU A 235 6.48 -18.71 5.28
CA GLU A 235 7.15 -19.88 5.84
C GLU A 235 8.52 -20.12 5.19
N ALA A 236 8.59 -20.06 3.85
CA ALA A 236 9.84 -20.22 3.12
C ALA A 236 10.86 -19.16 3.54
N PHE A 237 10.45 -17.88 3.58
CA PHE A 237 11.31 -16.78 3.98
C PHE A 237 11.83 -16.94 5.41
N LYS A 238 10.95 -17.24 6.38
CA LYS A 238 11.33 -17.44 7.80
C LYS A 238 12.27 -18.63 7.99
N ASN A 239 12.12 -19.67 7.18
CA ASN A 239 12.98 -20.86 7.20
C ASN A 239 14.26 -20.71 6.36
N GLY A 240 14.50 -19.55 5.75
CA GLY A 240 15.63 -19.32 4.85
C GLY A 240 15.60 -20.17 3.58
N ARG A 241 14.42 -20.69 3.22
CA ARG A 241 14.20 -21.40 1.96
C ARG A 241 13.92 -20.38 0.84
N PRO A 242 14.37 -20.65 -0.39
CA PRO A 242 13.99 -19.83 -1.53
C PRO A 242 12.47 -19.79 -1.67
N VAL A 243 11.92 -18.58 -1.83
CA VAL A 243 10.50 -18.39 -2.14
C VAL A 243 10.30 -18.61 -3.63
N TYR A 244 9.44 -19.57 -3.99
CA TYR A 244 9.15 -19.92 -5.37
C TYR A 244 7.82 -19.30 -5.82
N ASP A 245 7.75 -18.99 -7.11
CA ASP A 245 6.48 -18.82 -7.80
C ASP A 245 6.14 -20.16 -8.45
N ASP A 246 5.13 -20.86 -7.90
CA ASP A 246 4.73 -22.19 -8.38
C ASP A 246 4.11 -22.14 -9.80
N ASP A 247 3.70 -20.95 -10.26
CA ASP A 247 3.16 -20.74 -11.61
C ASP A 247 4.24 -20.37 -12.63
N ASP A 248 5.52 -20.27 -12.24
CA ASP A 248 6.61 -19.95 -13.16
C ASP A 248 7.04 -21.22 -13.95
N PRO A 249 6.80 -21.28 -15.26
CA PRO A 249 7.18 -22.44 -16.08
C PRO A 249 8.69 -22.60 -16.24
N ILE A 250 9.49 -21.59 -15.90
CA ILE A 250 10.95 -21.55 -16.12
C ILE A 250 11.71 -22.05 -14.88
N TYR A 251 11.25 -21.73 -13.66
CA TYR A 251 11.84 -22.29 -12.43
C TYR A 251 10.77 -22.70 -11.42
N PRO A 252 10.14 -23.88 -11.62
CA PRO A 252 9.20 -24.43 -10.67
C PRO A 252 9.90 -24.87 -9.37
N ARG A 253 9.11 -24.98 -8.30
CA ARG A 253 9.56 -25.55 -7.02
C ARG A 253 10.19 -26.93 -7.28
N PRO A 254 11.40 -27.21 -6.77
CA PRO A 254 11.99 -28.55 -6.88
C PRO A 254 11.10 -29.56 -6.13
N ALA A 255 10.85 -30.71 -6.77
CA ALA A 255 9.99 -31.79 -6.27
C ALA A 255 10.56 -32.51 -5.04
#